data_AF-A0A415L6F8-F1
#
_entry.id   AF-A0A415L6F8-F1
#
_cell.length_a   1.000
_cell.length_b   1.000
_cell.length_c   1.000
_cell.angle_alpha   90.00
_cell.angle_beta   90.00
_cell.angle_gamma   90.00
#
_symmetry.space_group_name_H-M   'P 1'
#
loop_
_entity.id
_entity.type
_entity.pdbx_description
1 polymer ?
#
loop_
_entity_poly.entity_id
_entity_poly.type
_entity_poly.pdbx_seq_one_letter_code
_entity_poly.pdbx_strand_id
1 'polypeptide(L)'
;MEKLMDGRSNVGIKKAEKVLCMVLAMLMAIVITINVSAGESISKAKIDEYLYTIAYSQQEQVKEPIYGSIDGEWNIIGLARYGAVTKDYISKYKENLLKEVKAKDGVLSTRKYTEYSRVVIALTSIDENPTNFGGYNLLKPLAEFDNVNKQGINGSIYALIAIHSSNYKIPKPDKNYTGEVTTVKKLIEYIIKNQNSDGGWSMADKSECDITAMAVQALSFYYTGSDKSVKKSVDKALKFLSRQQNNDGGFSAEGISNCESTAQVLMAISALNINIEDSRFVKNGNTVLNGLLDYYSNGKFSHTKNGGYNHMATEQGFCALTAYYRSLTIMNGFYDMADGISYQKVSKKVLEKKKTAASKTKTTKTVKKTTKKSTKKNTSKSTVSDKDKEETTSVKNNKKSSSSNKEYNKNTKTKSTKNSKSKTNKKVKKSNKKVKKSNKKEESETTVKNSKNNTSDDAKVGEKEAKINDVNGKKNQSNRTEIVIGVIAAVVMVIAIIVYIIGKRKAENEK
;
A
#
# COMPACT_ATOMS: atom_id res chain seq x y z
N MET A 1 79.45 26.53 -9.51
CA MET A 1 78.90 25.29 -8.92
C MET A 1 77.37 25.23 -9.17
N GLU A 2 76.90 25.60 -10.36
CA GLU A 2 75.56 26.21 -10.52
C GLU A 2 74.56 25.35 -11.31
N LYS A 3 75.04 24.39 -12.11
CA LYS A 3 74.18 23.44 -12.88
C LYS A 3 73.68 22.22 -12.08
N LEU A 4 73.96 22.14 -10.77
CA LEU A 4 73.60 20.97 -9.94
C LEU A 4 72.42 21.20 -8.98
N MET A 5 71.95 22.44 -8.79
CA MET A 5 70.83 22.74 -7.88
C MET A 5 69.46 22.72 -8.58
N ASP A 6 69.39 23.17 -9.84
CA ASP A 6 68.14 23.23 -10.64
C ASP A 6 67.56 21.84 -11.00
N GLY A 7 68.41 20.80 -11.02
CA GLY A 7 67.95 19.41 -11.22
C GLY A 7 67.15 18.84 -10.04
N ARG A 8 67.41 19.27 -8.81
CA ARG A 8 66.73 18.72 -7.61
C ARG A 8 65.37 19.34 -7.35
N SER A 9 65.19 20.65 -7.58
CA SER A 9 63.91 21.35 -7.47
C SER A 9 62.88 20.79 -8.46
N ASN A 10 63.26 20.69 -9.74
CA ASN A 10 62.42 20.16 -10.82
C ASN A 10 61.99 18.69 -10.60
N VAL A 11 62.86 17.85 -10.03
CA VAL A 11 62.52 16.47 -9.67
C VAL A 11 61.54 16.42 -8.49
N GLY A 12 61.70 17.30 -7.49
CA GLY A 12 60.76 17.43 -6.38
C GLY A 12 59.36 17.85 -6.83
N ILE A 13 59.28 18.87 -7.68
CA ILE A 13 58.01 19.39 -8.24
C ILE A 13 57.30 18.31 -9.07
N LYS A 14 57.98 17.67 -10.03
CA LYS A 14 57.41 16.60 -10.85
C LYS A 14 56.97 15.37 -10.04
N LYS A 15 57.60 15.11 -8.89
CA LYS A 15 57.20 14.04 -7.95
C LYS A 15 55.95 14.45 -7.15
N ALA A 16 55.84 15.70 -6.73
CA ALA A 16 54.65 16.25 -6.07
C ALA A 16 53.44 16.30 -7.04
N GLU A 17 53.63 16.71 -8.28
CA GLU A 17 52.60 16.70 -9.33
C GLU A 17 52.09 15.28 -9.62
N LYS A 18 52.99 14.29 -9.73
CA LYS A 18 52.60 12.88 -9.90
C LYS A 18 51.81 12.34 -8.70
N VAL A 19 52.20 12.68 -7.47
CA VAL A 19 51.44 12.32 -6.27
C VAL A 19 50.08 13.00 -6.24
N LEU A 20 49.99 14.29 -6.60
CA LEU A 20 48.73 15.02 -6.71
C LEU A 20 47.80 14.40 -7.76
N CYS A 21 48.30 14.06 -8.94
CA CYS A 21 47.53 13.38 -9.97
C CYS A 21 47.08 11.97 -9.53
N MET A 22 47.91 11.21 -8.79
CA MET A 22 47.50 9.92 -8.23
C MET A 22 46.46 10.07 -7.12
N VAL A 23 46.56 11.06 -6.25
CA VAL A 23 45.55 11.34 -5.21
C VAL A 23 44.24 11.83 -5.85
N LEU A 24 44.29 12.69 -6.87
CA LEU A 24 43.10 13.11 -7.62
C LEU A 24 42.47 11.95 -8.41
N ALA A 25 43.28 11.07 -9.02
CA ALA A 25 42.79 9.87 -9.69
C ALA A 25 42.18 8.86 -8.69
N MET A 26 42.77 8.69 -7.50
CA MET A 26 42.18 7.87 -6.43
C MET A 26 40.91 8.49 -5.87
N LEU A 27 40.85 9.81 -5.65
CA LEU A 27 39.63 10.49 -5.21
C LEU A 27 38.53 10.43 -6.28
N MET A 28 38.86 10.58 -7.56
CA MET A 28 37.91 10.37 -8.66
C MET A 28 37.48 8.90 -8.74
N ALA A 29 38.39 7.92 -8.58
CA ALA A 29 38.03 6.49 -8.55
C ALA A 29 37.18 6.13 -7.32
N ILE A 30 37.38 6.79 -6.18
CA ILE A 30 36.56 6.66 -4.97
C ILE A 30 35.19 7.31 -5.21
N VAL A 31 35.09 8.48 -5.85
CA VAL A 31 33.80 9.07 -6.24
C VAL A 31 33.08 8.20 -7.28
N ILE A 32 33.79 7.60 -8.23
CA ILE A 32 33.25 6.68 -9.24
C ILE A 32 32.82 5.33 -8.63
N THR A 33 33.41 4.89 -7.51
CA THR A 33 32.97 3.69 -6.77
C THR A 33 31.96 3.98 -5.66
N ILE A 34 31.83 5.24 -5.21
CA ILE A 34 30.71 5.73 -4.37
C ILE A 34 29.46 6.01 -5.22
N ASN A 35 29.55 5.96 -6.55
CA ASN A 35 28.46 5.44 -7.37
C ASN A 35 28.29 3.93 -7.10
N VAL A 36 27.91 3.61 -5.86
CA VAL A 36 26.95 2.55 -5.60
C VAL A 36 25.87 2.70 -6.67
N SER A 37 25.56 1.60 -7.36
CA SER A 37 24.43 1.53 -8.28
C SER A 37 23.13 1.72 -7.49
N ALA A 38 22.81 2.98 -7.15
CA ALA A 38 21.45 3.45 -7.10
C ALA A 38 20.89 3.19 -8.50
N GLY A 39 20.20 2.06 -8.65
CA GLY A 39 19.61 1.68 -9.93
C GLY A 39 18.74 2.82 -10.43
N GLU A 40 18.75 3.08 -11.74
CA GLU A 40 18.03 4.21 -12.32
C GLU A 40 16.61 4.30 -11.76
N SER A 41 16.33 5.38 -11.01
CA SER A 41 15.06 5.56 -10.31
C SER A 41 13.91 5.42 -11.32
N ILE A 42 13.04 4.43 -11.12
CA ILE A 42 12.08 4.01 -12.14
C ILE A 42 11.18 5.18 -12.52
N SER A 43 11.31 5.65 -13.76
CA SER A 43 10.65 6.87 -14.21
C SER A 43 9.12 6.76 -14.11
N LYS A 44 8.46 7.90 -13.85
CA LYS A 44 6.99 7.99 -13.83
C LYS A 44 6.35 7.37 -15.09
N ALA A 45 6.96 7.57 -16.26
CA ALA A 45 6.48 7.02 -17.53
C ALA A 45 6.52 5.47 -17.55
N LYS A 46 7.49 4.85 -16.87
CA LYS A 46 7.55 3.38 -16.74
C LYS A 46 6.49 2.85 -15.77
N ILE A 47 6.22 3.58 -14.68
CA ILE A 47 5.10 3.27 -13.77
C ILE A 47 3.76 3.36 -14.50
N ASP A 48 3.57 4.39 -15.33
CA ASP A 48 2.39 4.55 -16.19
C ASP A 48 2.19 3.36 -17.14
N GLU A 49 3.28 2.85 -17.74
CA GLU A 49 3.25 1.65 -18.60
C GLU A 49 2.83 0.38 -17.84
N TYR A 50 3.32 0.19 -16.61
CA TYR A 50 2.89 -0.91 -15.74
C TYR A 50 1.40 -0.78 -15.39
N LEU A 51 0.98 0.39 -14.89
CA LEU A 51 -0.41 0.67 -14.51
C LEU A 51 -1.39 0.49 -15.67
N TYR A 52 -1.08 1.02 -16.86
CA TYR A 52 -1.86 0.79 -18.07
C TYR A 52 -1.97 -0.70 -18.41
N THR A 53 -0.87 -1.44 -18.26
CA THR A 53 -0.83 -2.87 -18.59
C THR A 53 -1.63 -3.71 -17.60
N ILE A 54 -1.65 -3.36 -16.31
CA ILE A 54 -2.48 -4.00 -15.29
C ILE A 54 -3.95 -3.62 -15.46
N ALA A 55 -4.27 -2.34 -15.65
CA ALA A 55 -5.64 -1.85 -15.82
C ALA A 55 -6.34 -2.47 -17.05
N TYR A 56 -5.58 -2.72 -18.12
CA TYR A 56 -6.06 -3.43 -19.31
C TYR A 56 -6.24 -4.93 -19.04
N SER A 57 -5.24 -5.59 -18.42
CA SER A 57 -5.31 -7.03 -18.14
C SER A 57 -6.44 -7.39 -17.17
N GLN A 58 -6.72 -6.51 -16.19
CA GLN A 58 -7.78 -6.67 -15.22
C GLN A 58 -9.16 -6.58 -15.88
N GLN A 59 -9.42 -5.54 -16.68
CA GLN A 59 -10.71 -5.39 -17.38
C GLN A 59 -10.93 -6.47 -18.47
N GLU A 60 -9.89 -7.08 -19.03
CA GLU A 60 -10.04 -8.26 -19.91
C GLU A 60 -10.40 -9.56 -19.16
N GLN A 61 -9.88 -9.74 -17.94
CA GLN A 61 -10.08 -10.95 -17.13
C GLN A 61 -11.38 -10.87 -16.31
N VAL A 62 -11.58 -9.78 -15.59
CA VAL A 62 -12.76 -9.47 -14.77
C VAL A 62 -13.68 -8.60 -15.61
N LYS A 63 -14.51 -9.20 -16.47
CA LYS A 63 -15.41 -8.45 -17.37
C LYS A 63 -16.67 -7.91 -16.68
N GLU A 64 -17.05 -8.57 -15.59
CA GLU A 64 -18.23 -8.31 -14.79
C GLU A 64 -17.79 -8.09 -13.33
N PRO A 65 -17.46 -6.84 -12.93
CA PRO A 65 -17.07 -6.55 -11.56
C PRO A 65 -18.23 -6.80 -10.59
N ILE A 66 -17.94 -7.45 -9.47
CA ILE A 66 -18.94 -7.89 -8.48
C ILE A 66 -18.80 -7.14 -7.16
N TYR A 67 -19.81 -7.23 -6.29
CA TYR A 67 -19.64 -6.95 -4.87
C TYR A 67 -18.74 -8.03 -4.25
N GLY A 68 -17.64 -7.61 -3.62
CA GLY A 68 -16.65 -8.53 -3.07
C GLY A 68 -15.24 -7.94 -3.07
N SER A 69 -14.38 -8.48 -2.19
CA SER A 69 -13.01 -7.98 -2.05
C SER A 69 -12.18 -8.16 -3.32
N ILE A 70 -12.10 -9.40 -3.83
CA ILE A 70 -11.36 -9.78 -5.03
C ILE A 70 -12.33 -9.79 -6.22
N ASP A 71 -11.85 -9.39 -7.40
CA ASP A 71 -12.61 -9.23 -8.65
C ASP A 71 -13.75 -8.20 -8.54
N GLY A 72 -13.67 -7.34 -7.52
CA GLY A 72 -14.70 -6.37 -7.14
C GLY A 72 -14.10 -5.06 -6.65
N GLU A 73 -14.29 -4.75 -5.37
CA GLU A 73 -13.99 -3.44 -4.80
C GLU A 73 -12.54 -2.97 -5.00
N TRP A 74 -11.52 -3.80 -4.73
CA TRP A 74 -10.12 -3.33 -4.85
C TRP A 74 -9.70 -3.06 -6.29
N ASN A 75 -10.18 -3.88 -7.23
CA ASN A 75 -9.98 -3.64 -8.66
C ASN A 75 -10.68 -2.34 -9.11
N ILE A 76 -11.94 -2.12 -8.69
CA ILE A 76 -12.69 -0.89 -8.97
C ILE A 76 -11.95 0.35 -8.45
N ILE A 77 -11.51 0.33 -7.18
CA ILE A 77 -10.77 1.44 -6.56
C ILE A 77 -9.45 1.69 -7.32
N GLY A 78 -8.67 0.65 -7.59
CA GLY A 78 -7.41 0.77 -8.35
C GLY A 78 -7.63 1.39 -9.74
N LEU A 79 -8.61 0.88 -10.50
CA LEU A 79 -8.94 1.37 -11.84
C LEU A 79 -9.40 2.83 -11.82
N ALA A 80 -10.22 3.21 -10.84
CA ALA A 80 -10.77 4.56 -10.75
C ALA A 80 -9.74 5.57 -10.25
N ARG A 81 -8.93 5.22 -9.23
CA ARG A 81 -7.87 6.10 -8.70
C ARG A 81 -6.66 6.23 -9.64
N TYR A 82 -6.42 5.26 -10.53
CA TYR A 82 -5.50 5.42 -11.66
C TYR A 82 -6.11 6.25 -12.80
N GLY A 83 -7.43 6.21 -12.97
CA GLY A 83 -8.16 6.92 -14.04
C GLY A 83 -8.39 6.08 -15.31
N ALA A 84 -8.31 4.75 -15.22
CA ALA A 84 -8.49 3.82 -16.34
C ALA A 84 -9.82 3.03 -16.30
N VAL A 85 -10.68 3.29 -15.30
CA VAL A 85 -12.03 2.75 -15.24
C VAL A 85 -12.90 3.34 -16.35
N THR A 86 -13.76 2.52 -16.97
CA THR A 86 -14.70 3.00 -18.00
C THR A 86 -16.11 3.18 -17.41
N LYS A 87 -16.94 4.01 -18.06
CA LYS A 87 -18.34 4.22 -17.64
C LYS A 87 -19.17 2.92 -17.66
N ASP A 88 -18.94 2.05 -18.65
CA ASP A 88 -19.57 0.72 -18.74
C ASP A 88 -19.20 -0.14 -17.51
N TYR A 89 -17.91 -0.17 -17.17
CA TYR A 89 -17.41 -0.92 -16.03
C TYR A 89 -17.96 -0.42 -14.68
N ILE A 90 -18.07 0.91 -14.53
CA ILE A 90 -18.75 1.56 -13.39
C ILE A 90 -20.22 1.12 -13.31
N SER A 91 -20.96 1.18 -14.42
CA SER A 91 -22.38 0.79 -14.46
C SER A 91 -22.57 -0.67 -14.05
N LYS A 92 -21.79 -1.60 -14.59
CA LYS A 92 -21.84 -3.03 -14.23
C LYS A 92 -21.59 -3.27 -12.74
N TYR A 93 -20.56 -2.64 -12.18
CA TYR A 93 -20.27 -2.75 -10.74
C TYR A 93 -21.44 -2.22 -9.91
N LYS A 94 -21.95 -1.02 -10.24
CA LYS A 94 -23.09 -0.41 -9.56
C LYS A 94 -24.35 -1.29 -9.64
N GLU A 95 -24.65 -1.87 -10.79
CA GLU A 95 -25.79 -2.78 -10.95
C GLU A 95 -25.64 -4.05 -10.11
N ASN A 96 -24.45 -4.66 -10.08
CA ASN A 96 -24.19 -5.87 -9.32
C ASN A 96 -24.20 -5.61 -7.81
N LEU A 97 -23.59 -4.51 -7.35
CA LEU A 97 -23.68 -4.05 -5.98
C LEU A 97 -25.13 -3.71 -5.58
N LEU A 98 -25.92 -3.08 -6.46
CA LEU A 98 -27.31 -2.72 -6.18
C LEU A 98 -28.20 -3.96 -5.99
N LYS A 99 -27.97 -5.03 -6.76
CA LYS A 99 -28.65 -6.33 -6.57
C LYS A 99 -28.34 -6.89 -5.17
N GLU A 100 -27.07 -6.90 -4.78
CA GLU A 100 -26.60 -7.41 -3.48
C GLU A 100 -27.08 -6.58 -2.28
N VAL A 101 -27.03 -5.25 -2.39
CA VAL A 101 -27.53 -4.32 -1.37
C VAL A 101 -29.04 -4.50 -1.16
N LYS A 102 -29.82 -4.63 -2.25
CA LYS A 102 -31.27 -4.87 -2.16
C LYS A 102 -31.60 -6.26 -1.63
N ALA A 103 -30.89 -7.30 -2.04
CA ALA A 103 -31.10 -8.67 -1.58
C ALA A 103 -30.78 -8.88 -0.08
N LYS A 104 -30.09 -7.92 0.55
CA LYS A 104 -29.71 -7.92 1.98
C LYS A 104 -30.40 -6.83 2.79
N ASP A 105 -31.40 -6.14 2.24
CA ASP A 105 -32.07 -4.99 2.88
C ASP A 105 -31.08 -3.93 3.42
N GLY A 106 -29.98 -3.70 2.70
CA GLY A 106 -28.88 -2.81 3.10
C GLY A 106 -27.90 -3.38 4.13
N VAL A 107 -28.14 -4.58 4.68
CA VAL A 107 -27.32 -5.20 5.73
C VAL A 107 -26.18 -6.03 5.11
N LEU A 108 -25.12 -5.36 4.64
CA LEU A 108 -23.94 -6.02 4.06
C LEU A 108 -23.28 -7.03 5.01
N SER A 109 -23.24 -6.72 6.31
CA SER A 109 -22.82 -7.67 7.34
C SER A 109 -23.30 -7.30 8.74
N THR A 110 -23.53 -8.31 9.58
CA THR A 110 -23.77 -8.18 11.03
C THR A 110 -22.50 -8.41 11.86
N ARG A 111 -21.42 -8.87 11.21
CA ARG A 111 -20.14 -9.28 11.84
C ARG A 111 -18.93 -8.56 11.28
N LYS A 112 -18.89 -8.29 9.97
CA LYS A 112 -17.75 -7.67 9.29
C LYS A 112 -18.08 -6.24 8.86
N TYR A 113 -17.84 -5.26 9.72
CA TYR A 113 -18.16 -3.85 9.40
C TYR A 113 -17.18 -3.24 8.40
N THR A 114 -16.03 -3.89 8.16
CA THR A 114 -15.13 -3.60 7.03
C THR A 114 -15.83 -3.76 5.66
N GLU A 115 -16.92 -4.53 5.54
CA GLU A 115 -17.69 -4.63 4.29
C GLU A 115 -18.32 -3.28 3.92
N TYR A 116 -18.90 -2.56 4.89
CA TYR A 116 -19.43 -1.21 4.67
C TYR A 116 -18.30 -0.25 4.32
N SER A 117 -17.19 -0.28 5.06
CA SER A 117 -16.04 0.59 4.76
C SER A 117 -15.51 0.37 3.34
N ARG A 118 -15.34 -0.89 2.92
CA ARG A 118 -14.85 -1.24 1.57
C ARG A 118 -15.80 -0.75 0.48
N VAL A 119 -17.11 -0.96 0.64
CA VAL A 119 -18.12 -0.47 -0.32
C VAL A 119 -18.20 1.06 -0.34
N VAL A 120 -18.13 1.73 0.82
CA VAL A 120 -18.06 3.21 0.89
C VAL A 120 -16.85 3.73 0.12
N ILE A 121 -15.66 3.16 0.32
CA ILE A 121 -14.44 3.53 -0.41
C ILE A 121 -14.59 3.29 -1.91
N ALA A 122 -15.14 2.13 -2.32
CA ALA A 122 -15.36 1.81 -3.72
C ALA A 122 -16.35 2.76 -4.40
N LEU A 123 -17.52 3.02 -3.79
CA LEU A 123 -18.50 3.99 -4.29
C LEU A 123 -17.92 5.39 -4.40
N THR A 124 -17.19 5.84 -3.37
CA THR A 124 -16.51 7.15 -3.39
C THR A 124 -15.52 7.24 -4.54
N SER A 125 -14.76 6.17 -4.82
CA SER A 125 -13.74 6.17 -5.86
C SER A 125 -14.29 6.34 -7.28
N ILE A 126 -15.59 6.05 -7.47
CA ILE A 126 -16.31 6.17 -8.74
C ILE A 126 -17.31 7.34 -8.75
N ASP A 127 -17.13 8.32 -7.86
CA ASP A 127 -17.97 9.50 -7.67
C ASP A 127 -19.46 9.18 -7.34
N GLU A 128 -19.74 8.02 -6.74
CA GLU A 128 -21.10 7.58 -6.36
C GLU A 128 -21.36 7.80 -4.86
N ASN A 129 -22.54 8.31 -4.51
CA ASN A 129 -22.88 8.69 -3.13
C ASN A 129 -23.29 7.49 -2.23
N PRO A 130 -22.50 7.09 -1.22
CA PRO A 130 -22.81 5.97 -0.34
C PRO A 130 -23.88 6.30 0.74
N THR A 131 -24.25 7.57 0.92
CA THR A 131 -25.31 7.96 1.89
C THR A 131 -26.72 7.64 1.40
N ASN A 132 -26.90 7.37 0.10
CA ASN A 132 -28.18 6.99 -0.50
C ASN A 132 -27.97 6.07 -1.72
N PHE A 133 -27.26 4.95 -1.52
CA PHE A 133 -27.07 3.97 -2.58
C PHE A 133 -28.24 2.99 -2.59
N GLY A 134 -29.06 3.03 -3.65
CA GLY A 134 -30.22 2.15 -3.81
C GLY A 134 -31.34 2.35 -2.79
N GLY A 135 -31.37 3.50 -2.09
CA GLY A 135 -32.27 3.78 -0.97
C GLY A 135 -31.65 3.55 0.42
N TYR A 136 -30.39 3.08 0.49
CA TYR A 136 -29.72 2.73 1.73
C TYR A 136 -28.55 3.68 2.04
N ASN A 137 -28.41 4.05 3.31
CA ASN A 137 -27.26 4.79 3.81
C ASN A 137 -26.18 3.82 4.32
N LEU A 138 -25.19 3.53 3.49
CA LEU A 138 -24.13 2.55 3.77
C LEU A 138 -23.07 3.10 4.74
N LEU A 139 -23.08 4.41 5.04
CA LEU A 139 -22.30 5.03 6.12
C LEU A 139 -22.96 4.87 7.50
N LYS A 140 -24.28 4.63 7.58
CA LYS A 140 -24.98 4.51 8.87
C LYS A 140 -24.41 3.41 9.79
N PRO A 141 -24.08 2.19 9.29
CA PRO A 141 -23.47 1.16 10.12
C PRO A 141 -22.07 1.50 10.66
N LEU A 142 -21.39 2.49 10.09
CA LEU A 142 -20.09 2.98 10.59
C LEU A 142 -20.23 4.02 11.73
N ALA A 143 -21.45 4.51 12.01
CA ALA A 143 -21.72 5.40 13.15
C ALA A 143 -21.75 4.68 14.51
N GLU A 144 -21.69 3.35 14.51
CA GLU A 144 -21.83 2.48 15.68
C GLU A 144 -20.47 1.90 16.06
N PHE A 145 -19.76 2.53 16.97
CA PHE A 145 -18.33 2.28 17.23
C PHE A 145 -18.04 0.87 17.76
N ASP A 146 -18.91 0.33 18.62
CA ASP A 146 -18.78 -1.04 19.13
C ASP A 146 -18.93 -2.07 17.99
N ASN A 147 -19.77 -1.75 17.02
CA ASN A 147 -20.01 -2.56 15.84
C ASN A 147 -18.84 -2.49 14.84
N VAL A 148 -18.31 -1.28 14.59
CA VAL A 148 -17.07 -1.07 13.81
C VAL A 148 -15.92 -1.91 14.37
N ASN A 149 -15.74 -1.94 15.69
CA ASN A 149 -14.61 -2.63 16.34
C ASN A 149 -14.80 -4.13 16.58
N LYS A 150 -15.88 -4.76 16.06
CA LYS A 150 -16.07 -6.22 16.11
C LYS A 150 -14.93 -7.04 15.48
N GLN A 151 -14.14 -6.43 14.60
CA GLN A 151 -12.96 -7.02 13.95
C GLN A 151 -11.63 -6.47 14.52
N GLY A 152 -11.66 -5.87 15.72
CA GLY A 152 -10.51 -5.19 16.31
C GLY A 152 -10.12 -3.93 15.51
N ILE A 153 -8.83 -3.58 15.56
CA ILE A 153 -8.30 -2.33 15.01
C ILE A 153 -8.57 -2.15 13.51
N ASN A 154 -8.62 -3.24 12.74
CA ASN A 154 -8.88 -3.21 11.29
C ASN A 154 -10.24 -2.57 10.94
N GLY A 155 -11.25 -2.75 11.80
CA GLY A 155 -12.52 -2.06 11.67
C GLY A 155 -12.39 -0.55 11.80
N SER A 156 -11.69 -0.07 12.83
CA SER A 156 -11.40 1.37 13.02
C SER A 156 -10.55 1.96 11.90
N ILE A 157 -9.53 1.24 11.42
CA ILE A 157 -8.65 1.65 10.32
C ILE A 157 -9.46 1.91 9.05
N TYR A 158 -10.23 0.91 8.57
CA TYR A 158 -11.01 1.08 7.36
C TYR A 158 -12.21 2.02 7.53
N ALA A 159 -12.82 2.11 8.71
CA ALA A 159 -13.84 3.12 8.98
C ALA A 159 -13.27 4.55 8.90
N LEU A 160 -12.08 4.79 9.44
CA LEU A 160 -11.42 6.10 9.33
C LEU A 160 -11.09 6.45 7.87
N ILE A 161 -10.55 5.49 7.10
CA ILE A 161 -10.29 5.66 5.65
C ILE A 161 -11.61 5.98 4.91
N ALA A 162 -12.68 5.21 5.15
CA ALA A 162 -13.97 5.38 4.49
C ALA A 162 -14.66 6.71 4.83
N ILE A 163 -14.52 7.20 6.06
CA ILE A 163 -15.05 8.51 6.47
C ILE A 163 -14.21 9.63 5.86
N HIS A 164 -12.89 9.51 5.90
CA HIS A 164 -11.98 10.51 5.36
C HIS A 164 -12.08 10.65 3.84
N SER A 165 -12.36 9.58 3.09
CA SER A 165 -12.23 9.56 1.62
C SER A 165 -12.98 10.65 0.85
N SER A 166 -14.09 11.16 1.39
CA SER A 166 -14.75 12.39 0.92
C SER A 166 -15.14 13.34 2.06
N ASN A 167 -14.39 13.29 3.17
CA ASN A 167 -14.67 14.02 4.42
C ASN A 167 -16.14 13.89 4.88
N TYR A 168 -16.66 12.65 4.88
CA TYR A 168 -18.05 12.37 5.15
C TYR A 168 -18.46 12.75 6.58
N LYS A 169 -19.61 13.41 6.71
CA LYS A 169 -20.28 13.57 8.00
C LYS A 169 -20.79 12.21 8.46
N ILE A 170 -20.28 11.72 9.59
CA ILE A 170 -20.77 10.50 10.23
C ILE A 170 -22.26 10.73 10.58
N PRO A 171 -23.18 9.88 10.09
CA PRO A 171 -24.60 10.03 10.38
C PRO A 171 -24.91 9.67 11.84
N LYS A 172 -26.15 9.93 12.28
CA LYS A 172 -26.62 9.38 13.55
C LYS A 172 -26.73 7.84 13.44
N PRO A 173 -26.35 7.08 14.49
CA PRO A 173 -26.51 5.62 14.52
C PRO A 173 -27.99 5.23 14.52
N ASP A 174 -28.31 3.93 14.60
CA ASP A 174 -29.71 3.54 14.80
C ASP A 174 -30.31 4.11 16.09
N LYS A 175 -31.62 4.39 16.08
CA LYS A 175 -32.33 4.91 17.26
C LYS A 175 -32.28 3.97 18.45
N ASN A 176 -32.16 2.66 18.20
CA ASN A 176 -32.07 1.63 19.23
C ASN A 176 -30.63 1.31 19.64
N TYR A 177 -29.63 1.93 19.02
CA TYR A 177 -28.23 1.72 19.37
C TYR A 177 -27.88 2.49 20.64
N THR A 178 -27.54 1.76 21.70
CA THR A 178 -27.20 2.28 23.04
C THR A 178 -25.70 2.27 23.33
N GLY A 179 -24.89 1.88 22.35
CA GLY A 179 -23.43 1.79 22.45
C GLY A 179 -22.71 3.12 22.18
N GLU A 180 -21.40 3.03 22.01
CA GLU A 180 -20.57 4.19 21.74
C GLU A 180 -20.77 4.72 20.31
N VAL A 181 -21.03 6.02 20.15
CA VAL A 181 -21.14 6.64 18.82
C VAL A 181 -19.75 6.90 18.23
N THR A 182 -19.57 6.56 16.95
CA THR A 182 -18.31 6.80 16.22
C THR A 182 -18.08 8.29 16.01
N THR A 183 -16.85 8.74 16.24
CA THR A 183 -16.35 10.05 15.78
C THR A 183 -14.96 9.86 15.16
N VAL A 184 -14.55 10.77 14.27
CA VAL A 184 -13.19 10.77 13.69
C VAL A 184 -12.12 10.74 14.80
N LYS A 185 -12.27 11.61 15.80
CA LYS A 185 -11.39 11.64 16.97
C LYS A 185 -11.33 10.29 17.70
N LYS A 186 -12.47 9.65 17.96
CA LYS A 186 -12.52 8.37 18.65
C LYS A 186 -11.87 7.22 17.85
N LEU A 187 -12.00 7.22 16.52
CA LEU A 187 -11.29 6.26 15.65
C LEU A 187 -9.77 6.46 15.73
N ILE A 188 -9.30 7.72 15.63
CA ILE A 188 -7.87 8.07 15.75
C ILE A 188 -7.33 7.67 17.12
N GLU A 189 -8.00 8.05 18.21
CA GLU A 189 -7.61 7.71 19.59
C GLU A 189 -7.56 6.20 19.80
N TYR A 190 -8.49 5.44 19.22
CA TYR A 190 -8.51 3.97 19.32
C TYR A 190 -7.35 3.34 18.55
N ILE A 191 -7.06 3.80 17.32
CA ILE A 191 -5.90 3.31 16.56
C ILE A 191 -4.61 3.60 17.36
N ILE A 192 -4.40 4.85 17.80
CA ILE A 192 -3.22 5.26 18.58
C ILE A 192 -3.08 4.45 19.87
N LYS A 193 -4.17 4.23 20.61
CA LYS A 193 -4.16 3.49 21.88
C LYS A 193 -3.78 2.01 21.72
N ASN A 194 -4.10 1.41 20.58
CA ASN A 194 -3.76 0.02 20.27
C ASN A 194 -2.38 -0.12 19.58
N GLN A 195 -1.55 0.93 19.58
CA GLN A 195 -0.16 0.82 19.09
C GLN A 195 0.71 0.06 20.08
N ASN A 196 1.41 -0.97 19.60
CA ASN A 196 2.32 -1.76 20.40
C ASN A 196 3.58 -0.97 20.79
N SER A 197 4.28 -1.47 21.81
CA SER A 197 5.47 -0.81 22.38
C SER A 197 6.63 -0.65 21.38
N ASP A 198 6.75 -1.55 20.40
CA ASP A 198 7.75 -1.50 19.32
C ASP A 198 7.44 -0.48 18.21
N GLY A 199 6.24 0.11 18.24
CA GLY A 199 5.73 1.08 17.27
C GLY A 199 4.83 0.51 16.18
N GLY A 200 4.64 -0.80 16.10
CA GLY A 200 3.74 -1.43 15.14
C GLY A 200 2.29 -1.55 15.64
N TRP A 201 1.46 -2.17 14.80
CA TRP A 201 0.09 -2.57 15.07
C TRP A 201 -0.16 -3.99 14.54
N SER A 202 -1.24 -4.61 15.00
CA SER A 202 -1.56 -6.01 14.71
C SER A 202 -3.05 -6.33 14.87
N MET A 203 -3.49 -7.42 14.23
CA MET A 203 -4.80 -8.04 14.47
C MET A 203 -4.89 -8.72 15.84
N ALA A 204 -3.75 -9.19 16.36
CA ALA A 204 -3.58 -9.86 17.64
C ALA A 204 -2.41 -9.20 18.42
N ASP A 205 -1.62 -9.97 19.18
CA ASP A 205 -0.65 -9.41 20.15
C ASP A 205 0.68 -8.93 19.53
N LYS A 206 1.13 -9.52 18.41
CA LYS A 206 2.44 -9.22 17.81
C LYS A 206 2.29 -8.34 16.57
N SER A 207 2.95 -7.18 16.60
CA SER A 207 3.04 -6.23 15.47
C SER A 207 3.39 -6.89 14.13
N GLU A 208 2.67 -6.51 13.09
CA GLU A 208 2.83 -7.00 11.72
C GLU A 208 2.91 -5.83 10.72
N CYS A 209 3.57 -6.05 9.58
CA CYS A 209 3.83 -5.01 8.59
C CYS A 209 2.52 -4.50 7.93
N ASP A 210 1.62 -5.41 7.56
CA ASP A 210 0.33 -5.12 6.90
C ASP A 210 -0.54 -4.16 7.72
N ILE A 211 -0.92 -4.54 8.95
CA ILE A 211 -1.76 -3.71 9.81
C ILE A 211 -1.05 -2.42 10.22
N THR A 212 0.27 -2.45 10.42
CA THR A 212 1.04 -1.23 10.68
C THR A 212 0.97 -0.25 9.51
N ALA A 213 1.11 -0.75 8.28
CA ALA A 213 1.03 0.05 7.07
C ALA A 213 -0.40 0.56 6.81
N MET A 214 -1.43 -0.26 7.01
CA MET A 214 -2.84 0.17 6.91
C MET A 214 -3.19 1.24 7.95
N ALA A 215 -2.69 1.12 9.18
CA ALA A 215 -2.86 2.15 10.21
C ALA A 215 -2.17 3.47 9.84
N VAL A 216 -0.98 3.42 9.23
CA VAL A 216 -0.31 4.60 8.68
C VAL A 216 -1.12 5.23 7.53
N GLN A 217 -1.69 4.42 6.63
CA GLN A 217 -2.57 4.92 5.57
C GLN A 217 -3.84 5.60 6.11
N ALA A 218 -4.43 5.09 7.19
CA ALA A 218 -5.60 5.71 7.83
C ALA A 218 -5.26 7.01 8.59
N LEU A 219 -4.04 7.11 9.15
CA LEU A 219 -3.59 8.27 9.92
C LEU A 219 -2.87 9.34 9.07
N SER A 220 -2.56 9.06 7.79
CA SER A 220 -1.69 9.94 6.98
C SER A 220 -2.25 11.35 6.80
N PHE A 221 -3.56 11.49 6.59
CA PHE A 221 -4.23 12.79 6.46
C PHE A 221 -4.10 13.66 7.72
N TYR A 222 -3.98 13.04 8.89
CA TYR A 222 -3.87 13.71 10.18
C TYR A 222 -2.41 13.91 10.63
N TYR A 223 -1.43 13.42 9.86
CA TYR A 223 -0.01 13.38 10.24
C TYR A 223 0.63 14.76 10.43
N THR A 224 0.25 15.75 9.62
CA THR A 224 0.72 17.15 9.71
C THR A 224 -0.21 18.05 10.53
N GLY A 225 -1.27 17.49 11.12
CA GLY A 225 -2.25 18.24 11.92
C GLY A 225 -1.72 18.70 13.27
N SER A 226 -2.57 19.46 13.99
CA SER A 226 -2.26 20.00 15.32
C SER A 226 -2.13 18.91 16.41
N ASP A 227 -2.73 17.73 16.20
CA ASP A 227 -2.62 16.60 17.12
C ASP A 227 -1.26 15.88 16.99
N LYS A 228 -0.32 16.30 17.85
CA LYS A 228 1.03 15.72 17.96
C LYS A 228 1.02 14.22 18.31
N SER A 229 -0.07 13.66 18.82
CA SER A 229 -0.16 12.21 19.13
C SER A 229 -0.18 11.37 17.85
N VAL A 230 -0.91 11.80 16.82
CA VAL A 230 -0.92 11.17 15.49
C VAL A 230 0.49 11.12 14.93
N LYS A 231 1.16 12.27 14.83
CA LYS A 231 2.52 12.35 14.29
C LYS A 231 3.48 11.43 15.03
N LYS A 232 3.43 11.43 16.37
CA LYS A 232 4.27 10.59 17.23
C LYS A 232 4.03 9.09 17.00
N SER A 233 2.79 8.67 16.79
CA SER A 233 2.47 7.27 16.49
C SER A 233 2.88 6.87 15.07
N VAL A 234 2.65 7.71 14.07
CA VAL A 234 3.14 7.45 12.69
C VAL A 234 4.67 7.41 12.64
N ASP A 235 5.39 8.32 13.32
CA ASP A 235 6.85 8.31 13.41
C ASP A 235 7.41 7.00 14.00
N LYS A 236 6.73 6.42 15.00
CA LYS A 236 7.07 5.09 15.54
C LYS A 236 6.82 3.97 14.54
N ALA A 237 5.69 4.02 13.82
CA ALA A 237 5.31 3.02 12.84
C ALA A 237 6.26 2.99 11.65
N LEU A 238 6.70 4.16 11.15
CA LEU A 238 7.73 4.25 10.12
C LEU A 238 9.06 3.64 10.60
N LYS A 239 9.43 3.83 11.87
CA LYS A 239 10.60 3.16 12.46
C LYS A 239 10.41 1.66 12.60
N PHE A 240 9.21 1.16 12.88
CA PHE A 240 8.90 -0.27 12.87
C PHE A 240 9.05 -0.84 11.46
N LEU A 241 8.35 -0.29 10.48
CA LEU A 241 8.39 -0.74 9.08
C LEU A 241 9.82 -0.69 8.50
N SER A 242 10.58 0.38 8.78
CA SER A 242 12.00 0.49 8.39
C SER A 242 12.88 -0.66 8.92
N ARG A 243 12.51 -1.30 10.04
CA ARG A 243 13.21 -2.50 10.56
C ARG A 243 12.67 -3.82 10.02
N GLN A 244 11.48 -3.83 9.42
CA GLN A 244 10.85 -5.03 8.84
C GLN A 244 11.16 -5.22 7.36
N GLN A 245 11.77 -4.24 6.69
CA GLN A 245 12.12 -4.33 5.28
C GLN A 245 13.28 -5.31 5.04
N ASN A 246 13.09 -6.19 4.07
CA ASN A 246 14.06 -7.19 3.63
C ASN A 246 15.20 -6.57 2.79
N ASN A 247 16.29 -7.31 2.59
CA ASN A 247 17.44 -6.87 1.77
C ASN A 247 17.13 -6.72 0.26
N ASP A 248 16.04 -7.31 -0.23
CA ASP A 248 15.50 -7.12 -1.58
C ASP A 248 14.56 -5.89 -1.68
N GLY A 249 14.42 -5.13 -0.59
CA GLY A 249 13.51 -3.99 -0.48
C GLY A 249 12.06 -4.37 -0.18
N GLY A 250 11.69 -5.64 -0.26
CA GLY A 250 10.35 -6.15 -0.01
C GLY A 250 10.00 -6.33 1.47
N PHE A 251 8.82 -6.89 1.73
CA PHE A 251 8.30 -7.19 3.06
C PHE A 251 7.73 -8.61 3.14
N SER A 252 7.66 -9.13 4.36
CA SER A 252 7.21 -10.49 4.66
C SER A 252 6.08 -10.50 5.68
N ALA A 253 5.11 -11.41 5.48
CA ALA A 253 4.14 -11.82 6.48
C ALA A 253 4.51 -13.24 6.95
N GLU A 254 4.45 -13.49 8.26
CA GLU A 254 4.82 -14.80 8.87
C GLU A 254 6.19 -15.36 8.45
N GLY A 255 7.12 -14.49 8.03
CA GLY A 255 8.46 -14.86 7.53
C GLY A 255 8.54 -15.13 6.02
N ILE A 256 7.42 -15.08 5.29
CA ILE A 256 7.35 -15.31 3.84
C ILE A 256 7.27 -13.97 3.10
N SER A 257 8.29 -13.66 2.30
CA SER A 257 8.31 -12.49 1.42
C SER A 257 7.18 -12.55 0.40
N ASN A 258 6.34 -11.52 0.34
CA ASN A 258 5.17 -11.49 -0.52
C ASN A 258 4.83 -10.11 -1.09
N CYS A 259 4.02 -10.11 -2.15
CA CYS A 259 3.57 -8.91 -2.85
C CYS A 259 2.67 -8.03 -1.98
N GLU A 260 1.68 -8.63 -1.31
CA GLU A 260 0.62 -7.95 -0.56
C GLU A 260 1.19 -7.09 0.59
N SER A 261 2.06 -7.64 1.42
CA SER A 261 2.76 -6.90 2.49
C SER A 261 3.61 -5.75 1.93
N THR A 262 4.32 -6.01 0.82
CA THR A 262 5.16 -4.99 0.17
C THR A 262 4.30 -3.87 -0.43
N ALA A 263 3.15 -4.21 -1.01
CA ALA A 263 2.17 -3.28 -1.54
C ALA A 263 1.60 -2.36 -0.45
N GLN A 264 1.20 -2.92 0.70
CA GLN A 264 0.70 -2.13 1.82
C GLN A 264 1.73 -1.10 2.32
N VAL A 265 3.00 -1.46 2.43
CA VAL A 265 4.05 -0.50 2.83
C VAL A 265 4.29 0.56 1.76
N LEU A 266 4.27 0.21 0.46
CA LEU A 266 4.38 1.21 -0.60
C LEU A 266 3.20 2.20 -0.56
N MET A 267 1.98 1.74 -0.30
CA MET A 267 0.81 2.60 -0.09
C MET A 267 1.01 3.54 1.11
N ALA A 268 1.53 3.03 2.23
CA ALA A 268 1.76 3.81 3.44
C ALA A 268 2.80 4.93 3.27
N ILE A 269 3.93 4.65 2.62
CA ILE A 269 4.96 5.69 2.38
C ILE A 269 4.49 6.70 1.32
N SER A 270 3.75 6.25 0.30
CA SER A 270 3.16 7.12 -0.72
C SER A 270 2.08 8.05 -0.14
N ALA A 271 1.26 7.54 0.78
CA ALA A 271 0.22 8.33 1.47
C ALA A 271 0.79 9.45 2.37
N LEU A 272 2.08 9.38 2.71
CA LEU A 272 2.81 10.41 3.45
C LEU A 272 3.74 11.26 2.56
N ASN A 273 3.74 11.03 1.24
CA ASN A 273 4.68 11.61 0.28
C ASN A 273 6.16 11.44 0.70
N ILE A 274 6.49 10.30 1.31
CA ILE A 274 7.88 9.92 1.61
C ILE A 274 8.55 9.54 0.29
N ASN A 275 9.74 10.08 0.05
CA ASN A 275 10.52 9.77 -1.14
C ASN A 275 10.85 8.27 -1.19
N ILE A 276 10.75 7.64 -2.37
CA ILE A 276 11.05 6.22 -2.55
C ILE A 276 12.52 5.87 -2.22
N GLU A 277 13.41 6.85 -2.35
CA GLU A 277 14.83 6.79 -1.98
C GLU A 277 15.12 7.26 -0.53
N ASP A 278 14.10 7.41 0.32
CA ASP A 278 14.31 7.72 1.74
C ASP A 278 15.11 6.59 2.40
N SER A 279 16.27 6.91 3.00
CA SER A 279 17.21 5.93 3.53
C SER A 279 16.65 4.99 4.60
N ARG A 280 15.49 5.32 5.21
CA ARG A 280 14.76 4.41 6.10
C ARG A 280 14.16 3.22 5.35
N PHE A 281 13.82 3.40 4.08
CA PHE A 281 13.09 2.49 3.20
C PHE A 281 13.92 1.99 1.99
N VAL A 282 15.25 2.09 2.07
CA VAL A 282 16.20 1.48 1.13
C VAL A 282 17.08 0.48 1.89
N LYS A 283 17.13 -0.77 1.45
CA LYS A 283 18.00 -1.83 2.01
C LYS A 283 18.85 -2.44 0.91
N ASN A 284 20.17 -2.49 1.12
CA ASN A 284 21.11 -3.06 0.15
C ASN A 284 20.93 -2.51 -1.29
N GLY A 285 20.63 -1.21 -1.42
CA GLY A 285 20.35 -0.55 -2.70
C GLY A 285 18.93 -0.74 -3.25
N ASN A 286 18.07 -1.51 -2.61
CA ASN A 286 16.70 -1.80 -3.05
C ASN A 286 15.66 -0.97 -2.28
N THR A 287 14.81 -0.26 -3.01
CA THR A 287 13.63 0.45 -2.50
C THR A 287 12.44 -0.51 -2.29
N VAL A 288 11.38 -0.04 -1.63
CA VAL A 288 10.08 -0.76 -1.55
C VAL A 288 9.48 -1.03 -2.94
N LEU A 289 9.72 -0.14 -3.91
CA LEU A 289 9.26 -0.30 -5.28
C LEU A 289 10.02 -1.43 -6.02
N ASN A 290 11.32 -1.58 -5.77
CA ASN A 290 12.09 -2.70 -6.32
C ASN A 290 11.53 -4.03 -5.78
N GLY A 291 11.36 -4.12 -4.46
CA GLY A 291 10.77 -5.29 -3.80
C GLY A 291 9.35 -5.61 -4.30
N LEU A 292 8.53 -4.62 -4.62
CA LEU A 292 7.19 -4.86 -5.19
C LEU A 292 7.24 -5.39 -6.62
N LEU A 293 8.11 -4.82 -7.46
CA LEU A 293 8.22 -5.18 -8.88
C LEU A 293 8.87 -6.55 -9.12
N ASP A 294 9.56 -7.11 -8.12
CA ASP A 294 10.05 -8.49 -8.10
C ASP A 294 8.93 -9.54 -8.22
N TYR A 295 7.69 -9.17 -7.89
CA TYR A 295 6.48 -9.99 -8.05
C TYR A 295 5.70 -9.70 -9.34
N TYR A 296 6.07 -8.65 -10.10
CA TYR A 296 5.35 -8.21 -11.30
C TYR A 296 5.75 -9.03 -12.54
N SER A 297 4.75 -9.49 -13.30
CA SER A 297 4.94 -10.06 -14.63
C SER A 297 3.77 -9.77 -15.55
N ASN A 298 4.05 -9.04 -16.64
CA ASN A 298 3.14 -8.78 -17.77
C ASN A 298 1.69 -8.39 -17.38
N GLY A 299 1.54 -7.34 -16.56
CA GLY A 299 0.24 -6.82 -16.13
C GLY A 299 -0.40 -7.57 -14.98
N LYS A 300 0.36 -8.41 -14.28
CA LYS A 300 -0.09 -9.26 -13.18
C LYS A 300 0.97 -9.29 -12.08
N PHE A 301 0.58 -9.68 -10.89
CA PHE A 301 1.50 -10.00 -9.80
C PHE A 301 1.29 -11.44 -9.32
N SER A 302 2.36 -12.03 -8.80
CA SER A 302 2.34 -13.27 -8.03
C SER A 302 2.33 -12.97 -6.52
N HIS A 303 1.86 -13.91 -5.70
CA HIS A 303 1.91 -13.76 -4.24
C HIS A 303 3.35 -13.81 -3.73
N THR A 304 4.10 -14.86 -4.11
CA THR A 304 5.54 -15.04 -3.84
C THR A 304 6.36 -14.91 -5.12
N LYS A 305 7.67 -14.66 -4.97
CA LYS A 305 8.60 -14.51 -6.11
C LYS A 305 8.62 -15.78 -6.97
N ASN A 306 8.65 -15.61 -8.30
CA ASN A 306 8.52 -16.69 -9.30
C ASN A 306 7.19 -17.49 -9.25
N GLY A 307 6.20 -17.03 -8.48
CA GLY A 307 4.87 -17.64 -8.45
C GLY A 307 4.05 -17.37 -9.72
N GLY A 308 2.92 -18.07 -9.84
CA GLY A 308 1.92 -17.77 -10.87
C GLY A 308 1.09 -16.53 -10.53
N TYR A 309 0.24 -16.11 -11.48
CA TYR A 309 -0.75 -15.05 -11.28
C TYR A 309 -1.59 -15.30 -10.02
N ASN A 310 -1.69 -14.27 -9.16
CA ASN A 310 -2.60 -14.22 -8.03
C ASN A 310 -3.46 -12.95 -8.13
N HIS A 311 -4.78 -13.10 -7.95
CA HIS A 311 -5.72 -11.98 -8.06
C HIS A 311 -5.50 -10.92 -6.97
N MET A 312 -5.41 -11.33 -5.69
CA MET A 312 -5.20 -10.43 -4.56
C MET A 312 -3.87 -9.67 -4.66
N ALA A 313 -2.78 -10.39 -4.96
CA ALA A 313 -1.47 -9.78 -5.21
C ALA A 313 -1.54 -8.76 -6.36
N THR A 314 -2.30 -9.05 -7.42
CA THR A 314 -2.43 -8.15 -8.57
C THR A 314 -3.23 -6.89 -8.22
N GLU A 315 -4.33 -7.02 -7.49
CA GLU A 315 -5.13 -5.87 -7.06
C GLU A 315 -4.39 -5.00 -6.03
N GLN A 316 -3.74 -5.60 -5.02
CA GLN A 316 -2.98 -4.84 -4.04
C GLN A 316 -1.73 -4.19 -4.67
N GLY A 317 -0.98 -4.92 -5.50
CA GLY A 317 0.14 -4.37 -6.26
C GLY A 317 -0.28 -3.22 -7.20
N PHE A 318 -1.47 -3.33 -7.82
CA PHE A 318 -2.04 -2.25 -8.63
C PHE A 318 -2.42 -1.02 -7.80
N CYS A 319 -3.07 -1.21 -6.64
CA CYS A 319 -3.38 -0.13 -5.70
C CYS A 319 -2.10 0.57 -5.21
N ALA A 320 -1.05 -0.20 -4.92
CA ALA A 320 0.25 0.31 -4.46
C ALA A 320 1.01 1.09 -5.53
N LEU A 321 1.12 0.57 -6.75
CA LEU A 321 1.69 1.33 -7.87
C LEU A 321 0.87 2.59 -8.18
N THR A 322 -0.47 2.54 -8.01
CA THR A 322 -1.35 3.69 -8.21
C THR A 322 -1.13 4.74 -7.12
N ALA A 323 -1.03 4.34 -5.85
CA ALA A 323 -0.71 5.24 -4.75
C ALA A 323 0.65 5.93 -4.96
N TYR A 324 1.67 5.16 -5.36
CA TYR A 324 2.99 5.71 -5.68
C TYR A 324 2.94 6.67 -6.87
N TYR A 325 2.31 6.28 -7.99
CA TYR A 325 2.12 7.15 -9.15
C TYR A 325 1.46 8.48 -8.79
N ARG A 326 0.41 8.44 -7.95
CA ARG A 326 -0.29 9.66 -7.50
C ARG A 326 0.64 10.56 -6.67
N SER A 327 1.47 10.00 -5.78
CA SER A 327 2.48 10.76 -5.03
C SER A 327 3.57 11.43 -5.91
N LEU A 328 3.75 10.98 -7.15
CA LEU A 328 4.60 11.61 -8.17
C LEU A 328 3.86 12.70 -8.99
N THR A 329 2.68 13.15 -8.55
CA THR A 329 1.83 14.11 -9.27
C THR A 329 1.16 15.11 -8.33
N ILE A 330 0.36 16.01 -8.91
CA ILE A 330 -0.49 16.96 -8.18
C ILE A 330 -1.85 16.36 -7.76
N MET A 331 -2.06 15.05 -7.93
CA MET A 331 -3.30 14.37 -7.54
C MET A 331 -3.30 14.09 -6.03
N ASN A 332 -4.49 13.95 -5.43
CA ASN A 332 -4.61 13.63 -4.00
C ASN A 332 -4.08 12.22 -3.68
N GLY A 333 -3.91 11.90 -2.39
CA GLY A 333 -3.55 10.55 -1.95
C GLY A 333 -4.51 9.46 -2.46
N PHE A 334 -4.10 8.19 -2.43
CA PHE A 334 -4.91 7.09 -2.98
C PHE A 334 -6.34 7.06 -2.42
N TYR A 335 -6.48 7.20 -1.10
CA TYR A 335 -7.77 7.21 -0.40
C TYR A 335 -8.39 8.59 -0.18
N ASP A 336 -7.68 9.70 -0.42
CA ASP A 336 -8.27 11.03 -0.43
C ASP A 336 -8.86 11.26 -1.82
N MET A 337 -10.18 11.19 -1.93
CA MET A 337 -10.92 11.18 -3.21
C MET A 337 -11.62 12.51 -3.48
N ALA A 338 -11.25 13.59 -2.77
CA ALA A 338 -11.81 14.92 -2.99
C ALA A 338 -11.47 15.51 -4.37
N ASP A 339 -10.53 14.91 -5.10
CA ASP A 339 -10.16 15.25 -6.48
C ASP A 339 -10.98 14.49 -7.56
N GLY A 340 -11.87 13.57 -7.17
CA GLY A 340 -12.69 12.77 -8.07
C GLY A 340 -11.89 11.86 -9.03
N ILE A 341 -12.50 11.44 -10.14
CA ILE A 341 -11.83 10.61 -11.16
C ILE A 341 -11.03 11.48 -12.15
N SER A 342 -9.70 11.46 -12.04
CA SER A 342 -8.79 12.00 -13.06
C SER A 342 -8.59 11.00 -14.20
N TYR A 343 -9.50 10.99 -15.18
CA TYR A 343 -9.43 10.06 -16.33
C TYR A 343 -8.13 10.19 -17.12
N GLN A 344 -7.44 9.07 -17.31
CA GLN A 344 -6.25 9.00 -18.15
C GLN A 344 -6.62 9.28 -19.60
N LYS A 345 -5.89 10.20 -20.23
CA LYS A 345 -5.96 10.41 -21.68
C LYS A 345 -5.33 9.20 -22.38
N VAL A 346 -6.13 8.17 -22.63
CA VAL A 346 -5.71 6.95 -23.35
C VAL A 346 -5.12 7.34 -24.70
N SER A 347 -3.79 7.40 -24.78
CA SER A 347 -3.13 7.71 -26.04
C SER A 347 -3.29 6.51 -26.98
N LYS A 348 -3.95 6.73 -28.13
CA LYS A 348 -4.23 5.67 -29.12
C LYS A 348 -2.98 4.86 -29.52
N LYS A 349 -1.80 5.48 -29.45
CA LYS A 349 -0.49 4.86 -29.68
C LYS A 349 -0.24 3.58 -28.85
N VAL A 350 -0.73 3.47 -27.62
CA VAL A 350 -0.54 2.26 -26.79
C VAL A 350 -1.47 1.12 -27.22
N LEU A 351 -2.72 1.45 -27.56
CA LEU A 351 -3.68 0.50 -28.15
C LEU A 351 -3.19 -0.06 -29.49
N GLU A 352 -2.62 0.78 -30.35
CA GLU A 352 -2.11 0.38 -31.67
C GLU A 352 -0.86 -0.51 -31.58
N LYS A 353 0.12 -0.16 -30.72
CA LYS A 353 1.30 -1.02 -30.48
C LYS A 353 0.94 -2.39 -29.91
N LYS A 354 -0.04 -2.48 -28.98
CA LYS A 354 -0.45 -3.78 -28.43
C LYS A 354 -1.33 -4.60 -29.39
N LYS A 355 -2.17 -3.98 -30.21
CA LYS A 355 -2.87 -4.69 -31.31
C LYS A 355 -1.89 -5.33 -32.30
N THR A 356 -0.82 -4.62 -32.68
CA THR A 356 0.23 -5.20 -33.56
C THR A 356 1.04 -6.29 -32.87
N ALA A 357 1.35 -6.17 -31.57
CA ALA A 357 2.03 -7.22 -30.82
C ALA A 357 1.19 -8.50 -30.69
N ALA A 358 -0.07 -8.39 -30.24
CA ALA A 358 -0.97 -9.53 -30.07
C ALA A 358 -1.35 -10.20 -31.40
N SER A 359 -1.42 -9.44 -32.50
CA SER A 359 -1.62 -9.98 -33.85
C SER A 359 -0.41 -10.82 -34.31
N LYS A 360 0.82 -10.39 -34.02
CA LYS A 360 2.03 -11.14 -34.40
C LYS A 360 2.17 -12.48 -33.67
N THR A 361 1.68 -12.61 -32.43
CA THR A 361 1.76 -13.87 -31.67
C THR A 361 0.84 -14.97 -32.19
N LYS A 362 -0.21 -14.65 -32.98
CA LYS A 362 -1.16 -15.65 -33.51
C LYS A 362 -0.73 -16.31 -34.83
N THR A 363 0.28 -15.80 -35.53
CA THR A 363 0.59 -16.20 -36.92
C THR A 363 1.76 -17.19 -37.05
N THR A 364 2.15 -17.89 -35.98
CA THR A 364 3.29 -18.84 -36.03
C THR A 364 3.01 -20.13 -35.26
N LYS A 365 2.00 -20.89 -35.71
CA LYS A 365 1.84 -22.32 -35.36
C LYS A 365 0.94 -23.09 -36.36
N THR A 366 1.40 -23.19 -37.61
CA THR A 366 0.81 -24.09 -38.62
C THR A 366 1.91 -24.89 -39.32
N VAL A 367 2.40 -25.95 -38.67
CA VAL A 367 3.28 -26.94 -39.33
C VAL A 367 2.40 -28.02 -39.96
N LYS A 368 2.67 -28.30 -41.25
CA LYS A 368 1.85 -29.18 -42.09
C LYS A 368 1.80 -30.61 -41.58
N LYS A 369 0.60 -31.20 -41.62
CA LYS A 369 0.38 -32.64 -41.52
C LYS A 369 0.40 -33.23 -42.93
N THR A 370 1.41 -34.04 -43.27
CA THR A 370 1.47 -34.76 -44.56
C THR A 370 1.49 -36.27 -44.33
N THR A 371 0.40 -36.92 -44.70
CA THR A 371 0.24 -38.38 -44.68
C THR A 371 0.72 -38.98 -46.00
N LYS A 372 1.54 -40.04 -45.96
CA LYS A 372 1.65 -41.03 -47.04
C LYS A 372 1.73 -42.43 -46.44
N LYS A 373 1.11 -43.41 -47.11
CA LYS A 373 0.73 -44.73 -46.57
C LYS A 373 0.99 -45.84 -47.59
N SER A 374 1.80 -46.83 -47.23
CA SER A 374 1.98 -48.18 -47.82
C SER A 374 3.27 -48.78 -47.22
N THR A 375 3.54 -50.07 -46.96
CA THR A 375 2.81 -51.36 -46.74
C THR A 375 3.84 -52.31 -46.03
N LYS A 376 3.61 -53.54 -45.51
CA LYS A 376 2.55 -54.58 -45.59
C LYS A 376 2.67 -55.53 -44.34
N LYS A 377 1.72 -56.47 -44.19
CA LYS A 377 1.83 -57.91 -43.76
C LYS A 377 3.18 -58.50 -43.24
N ASN A 378 3.24 -59.54 -42.38
CA ASN A 378 2.26 -60.29 -41.54
C ASN A 378 2.96 -61.32 -40.60
N THR A 379 2.31 -61.68 -39.48
CA THR A 379 2.32 -63.01 -38.76
C THR A 379 3.53 -63.96 -38.74
N SER A 380 4.08 -64.22 -37.53
CA SER A 380 4.15 -65.54 -36.82
C SER A 380 4.94 -65.35 -35.50
N LYS A 381 4.47 -65.70 -34.30
CA LYS A 381 4.13 -67.00 -33.68
C LYS A 381 5.37 -67.81 -33.22
N SER A 382 5.69 -67.71 -31.92
CA SER A 382 6.35 -68.76 -31.13
C SER A 382 5.86 -68.70 -29.67
N THR A 383 5.99 -69.80 -28.94
CA THR A 383 5.37 -70.12 -27.64
C THR A 383 6.30 -71.01 -26.80
N VAL A 384 5.97 -71.22 -25.51
CA VAL A 384 6.57 -72.21 -24.57
C VAL A 384 7.88 -71.69 -23.91
N SER A 385 8.13 -71.74 -22.58
CA SER A 385 7.37 -72.26 -21.41
C SER A 385 7.82 -71.61 -20.07
N ASP A 386 6.93 -71.61 -19.07
CA ASP A 386 7.08 -71.99 -17.62
C ASP A 386 8.46 -71.88 -16.93
N LYS A 387 8.64 -71.43 -15.68
CA LYS A 387 7.86 -71.40 -14.40
C LYS A 387 8.45 -70.25 -13.52
N ASP A 388 7.97 -69.81 -12.35
CA ASP A 388 7.10 -70.40 -11.30
C ASP A 388 6.27 -69.30 -10.58
N LYS A 389 5.41 -69.71 -9.64
CA LYS A 389 4.48 -68.83 -8.88
C LYS A 389 5.17 -67.98 -7.80
N GLU A 390 4.67 -66.76 -7.58
CA GLU A 390 4.13 -66.40 -6.26
C GLU A 390 3.02 -65.33 -6.38
N GLU A 391 2.23 -65.17 -5.32
CA GLU A 391 0.88 -64.62 -5.35
C GLU A 391 0.79 -63.28 -4.61
N THR A 392 0.20 -62.24 -5.22
CA THR A 392 -0.79 -61.33 -4.61
C THR A 392 -1.25 -60.24 -5.59
N THR A 393 -2.46 -59.72 -5.35
CA THR A 393 -3.25 -58.96 -6.32
C THR A 393 -2.94 -57.47 -6.37
N SER A 394 -3.02 -56.89 -7.56
CA SER A 394 -2.85 -55.46 -7.81
C SER A 394 -4.20 -54.77 -8.06
N VAL A 395 -4.48 -53.67 -7.34
CA VAL A 395 -5.50 -52.70 -7.76
C VAL A 395 -5.01 -51.25 -7.53
N LYS A 396 -5.13 -50.46 -8.60
CA LYS A 396 -4.87 -49.02 -8.66
C LYS A 396 -5.67 -48.25 -7.61
N ASN A 397 -5.05 -47.25 -6.98
CA ASN A 397 -5.80 -46.18 -6.31
C ASN A 397 -5.60 -44.84 -7.03
N ASN A 398 -6.68 -44.36 -7.65
CA ASN A 398 -6.77 -43.09 -8.35
C ASN A 398 -7.43 -42.08 -7.39
N LYS A 399 -6.69 -41.12 -6.84
CA LYS A 399 -7.23 -40.21 -5.81
C LYS A 399 -7.46 -38.79 -6.34
N LYS A 400 -8.72 -38.50 -6.68
CA LYS A 400 -9.23 -37.17 -6.97
C LYS A 400 -9.74 -36.50 -5.67
N SER A 401 -9.79 -35.18 -5.69
CA SER A 401 -10.30 -34.27 -4.64
C SER A 401 -11.59 -34.70 -3.94
N SER A 402 -11.71 -34.39 -2.64
CA SER A 402 -13.00 -34.22 -1.96
C SER A 402 -13.01 -33.00 -1.04
N SER A 403 -13.91 -32.07 -1.33
CA SER A 403 -14.45 -31.12 -0.36
C SER A 403 -15.39 -31.86 0.61
N SER A 404 -15.65 -31.28 1.78
CA SER A 404 -16.60 -31.84 2.75
C SER A 404 -17.58 -30.79 3.27
N ASN A 405 -18.75 -30.72 2.64
CA ASN A 405 -19.99 -30.35 3.31
C ASN A 405 -20.65 -31.64 3.82
N LYS A 406 -21.11 -31.65 5.07
CA LYS A 406 -21.99 -32.69 5.60
C LYS A 406 -23.34 -32.08 5.99
N GLU A 407 -24.33 -32.39 5.18
CA GLU A 407 -25.76 -32.24 5.49
C GLU A 407 -26.30 -33.63 5.82
N TYR A 408 -27.14 -33.78 6.85
CA TYR A 408 -27.91 -35.02 7.04
C TYR A 408 -29.26 -34.78 7.74
N ASN A 409 -30.31 -35.06 6.97
CA ASN A 409 -31.67 -35.51 7.30
C ASN A 409 -32.53 -34.81 8.38
N LYS A 410 -33.61 -34.19 7.87
CA LYS A 410 -34.95 -34.18 8.47
C LYS A 410 -35.43 -35.59 8.81
N ASN A 411 -36.13 -35.74 9.92
CA ASN A 411 -37.31 -36.60 9.99
C ASN A 411 -38.39 -35.95 10.88
N THR A 412 -39.66 -36.26 10.65
CA THR A 412 -40.78 -35.40 11.09
C THR A 412 -41.82 -36.16 11.93
N LYS A 413 -42.19 -35.65 13.11
CA LYS A 413 -43.53 -35.85 13.71
C LYS A 413 -43.86 -34.93 14.92
N THR A 414 -44.72 -33.94 14.64
CA THR A 414 -45.89 -33.47 15.42
C THR A 414 -45.91 -33.27 16.96
N LYS A 415 -46.53 -32.12 17.30
CA LYS A 415 -47.41 -31.80 18.46
C LYS A 415 -46.83 -31.33 19.80
N SER A 416 -46.86 -30.00 19.95
CA SER A 416 -47.71 -29.24 20.90
C SER A 416 -47.45 -29.22 22.43
N THR A 417 -47.37 -27.97 22.90
CA THR A 417 -47.95 -27.39 24.14
C THR A 417 -47.27 -27.48 25.53
N LYS A 418 -47.09 -26.25 26.07
CA LYS A 418 -47.24 -25.77 27.47
C LYS A 418 -46.13 -26.01 28.52
N ASN A 419 -45.67 -24.88 29.06
CA ASN A 419 -45.34 -24.56 30.46
C ASN A 419 -44.75 -25.64 31.39
N SER A 420 -43.57 -25.36 31.95
CA SER A 420 -43.48 -25.13 33.41
C SER A 420 -42.26 -24.30 33.80
N LYS A 421 -42.32 -23.67 34.98
CA LYS A 421 -41.24 -22.93 35.63
C LYS A 421 -40.28 -23.90 36.31
N SER A 422 -38.99 -23.56 36.39
CA SER A 422 -38.28 -23.68 37.67
C SER A 422 -37.13 -22.68 37.81
N LYS A 423 -37.00 -22.11 39.01
CA LYS A 423 -35.89 -21.25 39.45
C LYS A 423 -34.78 -22.13 40.02
N THR A 424 -33.50 -21.79 39.84
CA THR A 424 -32.60 -21.67 41.01
C THR A 424 -31.43 -20.71 40.77
N ASN A 425 -30.84 -20.24 41.88
CA ASN A 425 -29.93 -19.11 41.99
C ASN A 425 -28.43 -19.47 42.06
N LYS A 426 -27.60 -18.41 42.06
CA LYS A 426 -26.18 -18.26 42.47
C LYS A 426 -25.18 -18.26 41.29
N LYS A 427 -24.12 -17.41 41.30
CA LYS A 427 -23.66 -16.47 42.34
C LYS A 427 -22.92 -15.27 41.71
N VAL A 428 -23.18 -14.06 42.23
CA VAL A 428 -22.36 -12.87 41.96
C VAL A 428 -21.08 -12.92 42.79
N LYS A 429 -19.96 -12.47 42.22
CA LYS A 429 -18.83 -11.90 42.98
C LYS A 429 -18.32 -10.63 42.28
N LYS A 430 -18.76 -9.46 42.77
CA LYS A 430 -18.02 -8.19 42.64
C LYS A 430 -16.99 -8.12 43.76
N SER A 431 -15.79 -7.62 43.47
CA SER A 431 -14.83 -7.17 44.48
C SER A 431 -14.44 -5.72 44.19
N ASN A 432 -14.94 -4.79 45.01
CA ASN A 432 -14.51 -3.40 45.05
C ASN A 432 -13.12 -3.30 45.71
N LYS A 433 -12.29 -2.32 45.30
CA LYS A 433 -11.20 -1.81 46.17
C LYS A 433 -11.13 -0.28 46.19
N LYS A 434 -11.27 0.26 47.41
CA LYS A 434 -11.04 1.64 47.89
C LYS A 434 -9.55 1.76 48.33
N VAL A 435 -8.86 2.90 48.43
CA VAL A 435 -9.13 4.35 48.23
C VAL A 435 -7.90 4.94 47.48
N LYS A 436 -7.88 6.14 46.88
CA LYS A 436 -7.61 7.43 47.56
C LYS A 436 -7.96 8.65 46.69
N LYS A 437 -8.53 9.67 47.33
CA LYS A 437 -8.73 11.04 46.84
C LYS A 437 -7.53 11.90 47.23
N SER A 438 -7.18 12.89 46.41
CA SER A 438 -6.58 14.14 46.87
C SER A 438 -7.19 15.29 46.06
N ASN A 439 -7.85 16.23 46.74
CA ASN A 439 -8.35 17.45 46.14
C ASN A 439 -7.20 18.46 46.03
N LYS A 440 -7.20 19.31 44.99
CA LYS A 440 -7.18 20.76 45.25
C LYS A 440 -8.16 21.44 44.29
N LYS A 441 -8.94 22.36 44.85
CA LYS A 441 -9.97 23.16 44.21
C LYS A 441 -9.41 24.57 44.06
N GLU A 442 -9.66 25.22 42.94
CA GLU A 442 -9.70 26.68 42.87
C GLU A 442 -10.80 27.04 41.86
N GLU A 443 -11.84 27.69 42.39
CA GLU A 443 -12.97 28.24 41.65
C GLU A 443 -12.71 29.73 41.43
N SER A 444 -13.16 30.23 40.29
CA SER A 444 -13.62 31.61 40.18
C SER A 444 -14.90 31.60 39.36
N GLU A 445 -16.01 31.96 39.99
CA GLU A 445 -17.32 32.06 39.35
C GLU A 445 -17.41 33.32 38.48
N THR A 446 -18.18 33.28 37.38
CA THR A 446 -19.18 34.33 37.11
C THR A 446 -20.22 33.91 36.06
N THR A 447 -21.46 33.77 36.54
CA THR A 447 -22.76 34.04 35.88
C THR A 447 -22.98 33.84 34.37
N VAL A 448 -24.03 33.06 34.09
CA VAL A 448 -24.72 32.89 32.81
C VAL A 448 -25.43 34.17 32.34
N LYS A 449 -25.30 34.50 31.03
CA LYS A 449 -26.40 35.11 30.24
C LYS A 449 -26.40 34.52 28.81
N ASN A 450 -27.60 34.41 28.24
CA ASN A 450 -27.92 33.59 27.07
C ASN A 450 -28.28 34.49 25.87
N SER A 451 -27.65 34.32 24.68
CA SER A 451 -28.27 34.67 23.38
C SER A 451 -27.45 34.24 22.15
N LYS A 452 -28.12 33.49 21.26
CA LYS A 452 -28.04 33.39 19.78
C LYS A 452 -26.75 33.78 19.00
N ASN A 453 -26.34 32.82 18.16
CA ASN A 453 -25.80 32.94 16.80
C ASN A 453 -24.64 33.90 16.51
N ASN A 454 -23.50 33.33 16.08
CA ASN A 454 -23.00 33.58 14.72
C ASN A 454 -22.03 32.49 14.25
N THR A 455 -22.08 32.17 12.95
CA THR A 455 -21.26 31.15 12.29
C THR A 455 -20.25 31.84 11.37
N SER A 456 -19.01 32.07 11.81
CA SER A 456 -18.01 32.75 10.97
C SER A 456 -16.53 32.42 11.17
N ASP A 457 -16.13 31.69 12.23
CA ASP A 457 -14.72 31.69 12.64
C ASP A 457 -13.90 30.47 12.15
N ASP A 458 -14.53 29.31 11.93
CA ASP A 458 -13.84 28.10 11.44
C ASP A 458 -13.35 28.21 9.98
N ALA A 459 -14.01 29.04 9.16
CA ALA A 459 -13.62 29.25 7.76
C ALA A 459 -12.25 29.95 7.62
N LYS A 460 -11.84 30.76 8.61
CA LYS A 460 -10.56 31.49 8.62
C LYS A 460 -9.37 30.65 9.09
N VAL A 461 -9.60 29.45 9.64
CA VAL A 461 -8.53 28.54 10.07
C VAL A 461 -8.04 27.72 8.88
N GLY A 462 -8.96 27.07 8.14
CA GLY A 462 -8.60 26.27 6.96
C GLY A 462 -7.89 27.05 5.84
N GLU A 463 -8.27 28.32 5.63
CA GLU A 463 -7.64 29.17 4.61
C GLU A 463 -6.21 29.61 4.99
N LYS A 464 -5.86 29.62 6.28
CA LYS A 464 -4.49 29.85 6.75
C LYS A 464 -3.63 28.59 6.63
N GLU A 465 -4.19 27.43 6.96
CA GLU A 465 -3.48 26.14 6.86
C GLU A 465 -3.15 25.77 5.40
N ALA A 466 -4.07 26.04 4.46
CA ALA A 466 -3.81 25.87 3.03
C ALA A 466 -2.62 26.74 2.53
N LYS A 467 -2.51 27.99 3.00
CA LYS A 467 -1.41 28.91 2.64
C LYS A 467 -0.07 28.50 3.27
N ILE A 468 -0.07 27.88 4.46
CA ILE A 468 1.15 27.38 5.11
C ILE A 468 1.75 26.20 4.32
N ASN A 469 0.92 25.36 3.70
CA ASN A 469 1.39 24.22 2.90
C ASN A 469 2.08 24.64 1.59
N ASP A 470 1.54 25.63 0.87
CA ASP A 470 2.18 26.18 -0.34
C ASP A 470 3.52 26.88 -0.02
N VAL A 471 3.61 27.57 1.12
CA VAL A 471 4.87 28.17 1.61
C VAL A 471 5.91 27.11 1.96
N ASN A 472 5.52 26.01 2.63
CA ASN A 472 6.45 24.93 2.97
C ASN A 472 6.96 24.15 1.74
N GLY A 473 6.12 23.99 0.70
CA GLY A 473 6.54 23.41 -0.58
C GLY A 473 7.67 24.22 -1.24
N LYS A 474 7.48 25.55 -1.33
CA LYS A 474 8.50 26.48 -1.86
C LYS A 474 9.76 26.53 -0.99
N LYS A 475 9.63 26.47 0.34
CA LYS A 475 10.77 26.52 1.28
C LYS A 475 11.68 25.29 1.18
N ASN A 476 11.11 24.10 0.98
CA ASN A 476 11.90 22.88 0.73
C ASN A 476 12.66 22.91 -0.62
N GLN A 477 12.17 23.69 -1.60
CA GLN A 477 12.88 23.91 -2.86
C GLN A 477 14.06 24.90 -2.69
N SER A 478 13.87 26.00 -1.94
CA SER A 478 14.94 26.96 -1.63
C SER A 478 16.13 26.30 -0.92
N ASN A 479 15.84 25.55 0.15
CA ASN A 479 16.86 24.86 0.95
C ASN A 479 17.73 23.90 0.11
N ARG A 480 17.17 23.26 -0.93
CA ARG A 480 17.94 22.39 -1.83
C ARG A 480 18.91 23.19 -2.71
N THR A 481 18.47 24.32 -3.25
CA THR A 481 19.30 25.21 -4.08
C THR A 481 20.44 25.81 -3.25
N GLU A 482 20.16 26.27 -2.03
CA GLU A 482 21.15 26.85 -1.11
C GLU A 482 22.22 25.84 -0.69
N ILE A 483 21.85 24.58 -0.39
CA ILE A 483 22.80 23.51 -0.08
C ILE A 483 23.72 23.21 -1.28
N VAL A 484 23.18 23.15 -2.50
CA VAL A 484 23.98 22.89 -3.71
C VAL A 484 24.96 24.04 -3.99
N ILE A 485 24.51 25.30 -3.85
CA ILE A 485 25.38 26.48 -3.99
C ILE A 485 26.49 26.48 -2.92
N GLY A 486 26.16 26.15 -1.67
CA GLY A 486 27.13 26.06 -0.57
C GLY A 486 28.22 25.01 -0.81
N VAL A 487 27.86 23.83 -1.32
CA VAL A 487 28.82 22.78 -1.69
C VAL A 487 29.73 23.22 -2.84
N ILE A 488 29.17 23.86 -3.88
CA ILE A 488 29.96 24.37 -5.01
C ILE A 488 30.94 25.46 -4.54
N ALA A 489 30.50 26.40 -3.70
CA ALA A 489 31.35 27.46 -3.15
C ALA A 489 32.50 26.91 -2.30
N ALA A 490 32.24 25.88 -1.48
CA ALA A 490 33.28 25.22 -0.69
C ALA A 490 34.35 24.54 -1.57
N VAL A 491 33.94 23.84 -2.63
CA VAL A 491 34.87 23.22 -3.59
C VAL A 491 35.72 24.27 -4.30
N VAL A 492 35.12 25.39 -4.74
CA VAL A 492 35.85 26.49 -5.38
C VAL A 492 36.87 27.15 -4.43
N MET A 493 36.52 27.36 -3.15
CA MET A 493 37.48 27.89 -2.17
C MET A 493 38.66 26.94 -1.92
N VAL A 494 38.42 25.63 -1.82
CA VAL A 494 39.52 24.65 -1.66
C VAL A 494 40.47 24.69 -2.86
N ILE A 495 39.94 24.77 -4.08
CA ILE A 495 40.76 24.92 -5.30
C ILE A 495 41.57 26.23 -5.26
N ALA A 496 40.94 27.35 -4.90
CA ALA A 496 41.61 28.65 -4.83
C ALA A 496 42.77 28.67 -3.80
N ILE A 497 42.56 28.08 -2.62
CA ILE A 497 43.60 27.95 -1.57
C ILE A 497 44.78 27.10 -2.07
N ILE A 498 44.51 25.98 -2.77
CA ILE A 498 45.56 25.12 -3.33
C ILE A 498 46.35 25.85 -4.43
N VAL A 499 45.67 26.56 -5.34
CA VAL A 499 46.32 27.39 -6.38
C VAL A 499 47.18 28.48 -5.75
N TYR A 500 46.70 29.15 -4.69
CA TYR A 500 47.47 30.15 -3.95
C TYR A 500 48.73 29.57 -3.30
N ILE A 501 48.63 28.40 -2.66
CA ILE A 501 49.79 27.71 -2.04
C ILE A 501 50.82 27.30 -3.10
N ILE A 502 50.38 26.83 -4.28
CA ILE A 502 51.27 26.50 -5.41
C ILE A 502 51.95 27.76 -5.95
N GLY A 503 51.19 28.82 -6.19
CA GLY A 503 51.72 30.11 -6.66
C GLY A 503 52.74 30.72 -5.70
N LYS A 504 52.44 30.71 -4.40
CA LYS A 504 53.35 31.18 -3.35
C LYS A 504 54.64 30.37 -3.31
N ARG A 505 54.56 29.03 -3.33
CA ARG A 505 55.75 28.16 -3.40
C ARG A 505 56.55 28.35 -4.68
N LYS A 506 55.93 28.74 -5.79
CA LYS A 506 56.66 29.04 -7.03
C LYS A 506 57.43 30.36 -6.89
N ALA A 507 56.79 31.41 -6.39
CA ALA A 507 57.42 32.70 -6.11
C ALA A 507 58.52 32.64 -5.02
N GLU A 508 58.43 31.70 -4.08
CA GLU A 508 59.47 31.42 -3.07
C GLU A 508 60.65 30.60 -3.62
N ASN A 509 60.55 30.00 -4.82
CA ASN A 509 61.65 29.33 -5.53
C ASN A 509 62.22 30.17 -6.68
N GLU A 510 61.60 31.31 -7.02
CA GLU A 510 62.04 32.28 -8.03
C GLU A 510 62.75 33.50 -7.38
N LYS A 511 62.99 33.44 -6.07
CA LYS A 511 63.85 34.35 -5.28
C LYS A 511 65.02 33.58 -4.68
#